data_AF-A0A9E9D9P9-F1
#
_entry.id   AF-A0A9E9D9P9-F1
#
_cell.length_a   1.000
_cell.length_b   1.000
_cell.length_c   1.000
_cell.angle_alpha   90.00
_cell.angle_beta   90.00
_cell.angle_gamma   90.00
#
_symmetry.space_group_name_H-M   'P 1'
#
loop_
_entity.id
_entity.type
_entity.pdbx_description
1 polymer ?
#
loop_
_entity_poly.entity_id
_entity_poly.type
_entity_poly.pdbx_seq_one_letter_code
_entity_poly.pdbx_strand_id
1 'polypeptide(L)'
;MRHRPVRNDYRRWLETQAAAASGDAPHATLPPPALPPLPATLPFAGYVVWCYGSVTYLDIRFDHHRFEIVTQQVPRAAEAFYFDSLDAAYAHAADVGEPCLILFAETADAPVRIVG
;
A
#
# COMPACT_ATOMS: atom_id res chain seq x y z
N MET A 1 12.10 6.15 22.55
CA MET A 1 12.31 6.71 21.21
C MET A 1 13.33 5.85 20.49
N ARG A 2 12.90 4.99 19.55
CA ARG A 2 13.80 4.19 18.72
C ARG A 2 13.78 4.79 17.32
N HIS A 3 14.96 5.11 16.79
CA HIS A 3 15.20 5.56 15.43
C HIS A 3 14.47 4.64 14.43
N ARG A 4 13.46 5.17 13.71
CA ARG A 4 12.76 4.47 12.61
C ARG A 4 13.66 4.48 11.37
N PRO A 5 14.24 3.34 10.91
CA PRO A 5 15.15 3.32 9.77
C PRO A 5 14.43 3.47 8.41
N VAL A 6 13.12 3.21 8.34
CA VAL A 6 12.43 2.88 7.08
C VAL A 6 12.05 4.10 6.24
N ARG A 7 11.90 5.30 6.83
CA ARG A 7 11.68 6.53 6.05
C ARG A 7 12.86 6.82 5.11
N ASN A 8 14.06 6.37 5.48
CA ASN A 8 15.22 6.43 4.61
C ASN A 8 15.16 5.39 3.49
N ASP A 9 14.55 4.23 3.69
CA ASP A 9 14.51 3.18 2.66
C ASP A 9 13.58 3.56 1.49
N TYR A 10 12.43 4.20 1.75
CA TYR A 10 11.55 4.69 0.67
C TYR A 10 12.16 5.88 -0.08
N ARG A 11 12.75 6.85 0.62
CA ARG A 11 13.50 7.94 -0.02
C ARG A 11 14.70 7.44 -0.80
N ARG A 12 15.47 6.49 -0.24
CA ARG A 12 16.62 5.87 -0.90
C ARG A 12 16.19 5.05 -2.11
N TRP A 13 15.03 4.40 -2.07
CA TRP A 13 14.44 3.74 -3.24
C TRP A 13 14.07 4.78 -4.32
N LEU A 14 13.40 5.88 -3.97
CA LEU A 14 13.10 6.98 -4.91
C LEU A 14 14.37 7.64 -5.47
N GLU A 15 15.40 7.87 -4.65
CA GLU A 15 16.68 8.48 -5.04
C GLU A 15 17.53 7.55 -5.91
N THR A 16 17.53 6.24 -5.63
CA THR A 16 18.21 5.23 -6.48
C THR A 16 17.56 5.16 -7.86
N GLN A 17 16.23 5.32 -7.94
CA GLN A 17 15.50 5.39 -9.20
C GLN A 17 15.80 6.68 -9.98
N ALA A 18 15.92 7.83 -9.28
CA ALA A 18 16.29 9.10 -9.90
C ALA A 18 17.75 9.12 -10.41
N ALA A 19 18.67 8.49 -9.67
CA ALA A 19 20.07 8.33 -10.07
C ALA A 19 20.24 7.37 -11.26
N ALA A 20 19.47 6.28 -11.31
CA ALA A 20 19.45 5.33 -12.43
C ALA A 20 18.89 5.94 -13.72
N ALA A 21 17.94 6.89 -13.61
CA ALA A 21 17.41 7.63 -14.76
C ALA A 21 18.39 8.68 -15.34
N SER A 22 19.45 9.02 -14.61
CA SER A 22 20.46 10.02 -15.00
C SER A 22 21.77 9.39 -15.51
N GLY A 23 21.88 8.06 -15.51
CA GLY A 23 23.05 7.32 -15.94
C GLY A 23 22.98 6.92 -17.41
N ASP A 24 23.90 7.47 -18.19
CA ASP A 24 24.08 7.30 -19.62
C ASP A 24 24.39 5.83 -20.05
N ALA A 25 23.96 5.47 -21.26
CA ALA A 25 24.27 4.27 -22.07
C ALA A 25 23.45 2.95 -21.89
N PRO A 26 23.26 2.18 -22.99
CA PRO A 26 22.05 1.41 -23.24
C PRO A 26 22.23 -0.05 -22.84
N HIS A 27 21.79 -0.41 -21.65
CA HIS A 27 21.30 -1.77 -21.45
C HIS A 27 19.82 -1.79 -21.80
N ALA A 28 19.38 -2.85 -22.47
CA ALA A 28 17.97 -3.09 -22.74
C ALA A 28 17.25 -3.27 -21.39
N THR A 29 16.90 -2.15 -20.78
CA THR A 29 16.12 -2.08 -19.54
C THR A 29 14.72 -2.50 -19.94
N LEU A 30 14.41 -3.79 -19.75
CA LEU A 30 13.03 -4.20 -19.56
C LEU A 30 12.43 -3.21 -18.55
N PRO A 31 11.41 -2.42 -18.93
CA PRO A 31 10.87 -1.42 -18.05
C PRO A 31 10.49 -2.11 -16.73
N PRO A 32 10.80 -1.53 -15.56
CA PRO A 32 10.30 -2.06 -14.30
C PRO A 32 8.78 -2.26 -14.45
N PRO A 33 8.19 -3.32 -13.89
CA PRO A 33 6.75 -3.53 -14.00
C PRO A 33 6.07 -2.24 -13.55
N ALA A 34 5.40 -1.58 -14.49
CA ALA A 34 4.72 -0.34 -14.19
C ALA A 34 3.73 -0.65 -13.07
N LEU A 35 3.83 0.08 -11.95
CA LEU A 35 2.84 -0.04 -10.88
C LEU A 35 1.45 0.09 -11.51
N PRO A 36 0.49 -0.79 -11.14
CA PRO A 36 -0.85 -0.66 -11.65
C PRO A 36 -1.38 0.75 -11.33
N PRO A 37 -2.25 1.31 -12.19
CA PRO A 37 -2.81 2.62 -11.95
C PRO A 37 -3.50 2.62 -10.59
N LEU A 38 -3.22 3.65 -9.80
CA LEU A 38 -3.85 3.82 -8.49
C LEU A 38 -5.38 3.90 -8.67
N PRO A 39 -6.15 3.39 -7.71
CA PRO A 39 -7.57 3.67 -7.63
C PRO A 39 -7.79 5.19 -7.61
N ALA A 40 -8.67 5.70 -8.47
CA ALA A 40 -8.91 7.13 -8.56
C ALA A 40 -9.58 7.68 -7.29
N THR A 41 -10.51 6.91 -6.74
CA THR A 41 -11.28 7.24 -5.53
C THR A 41 -11.43 6.00 -4.64
N LEU A 42 -11.73 6.23 -3.35
CA LEU A 42 -12.10 5.18 -2.41
C LEU A 42 -13.56 5.37 -1.96
N PRO A 43 -14.33 4.29 -1.79
CA PRO A 43 -15.73 4.37 -1.35
C PRO A 43 -15.90 4.93 0.07
N PHE A 44 -14.86 4.86 0.90
CA PHE A 44 -14.90 5.31 2.29
C PHE A 44 -13.69 6.19 2.63
N ALA A 45 -13.85 7.03 3.65
CA ALA A 45 -12.77 7.83 4.22
C ALA A 45 -11.86 6.97 5.11
N GLY A 46 -10.57 7.32 5.17
CA GLY A 46 -9.59 6.66 6.02
C GLY A 46 -8.42 6.08 5.25
N TYR A 47 -7.68 5.21 5.93
CA TYR A 47 -6.50 4.53 5.42
C TYR A 47 -6.84 3.10 5.00
N VAL A 48 -6.41 2.68 3.82
CA VAL A 48 -6.58 1.29 3.36
C VAL A 48 -5.26 0.75 2.85
N VAL A 49 -4.99 -0.53 3.10
CA VAL A 49 -3.80 -1.21 2.60
C VAL A 49 -4.13 -1.83 1.24
N TRP A 50 -3.36 -1.47 0.21
CA TRP A 50 -3.51 -1.95 -1.15
C TRP A 50 -2.26 -2.72 -1.59
N CYS A 51 -2.46 -3.99 -1.94
CA CYS A 51 -1.42 -4.89 -2.40
C CYS A 51 -1.34 -4.78 -3.92
N TYR A 52 -0.36 -4.02 -4.42
CA TYR A 52 -0.29 -3.68 -5.84
C TYR A 52 0.19 -4.84 -6.73
N GLY A 53 0.83 -5.86 -6.15
CA GLY A 53 1.22 -7.07 -6.89
C GLY A 53 0.00 -7.91 -7.31
N SER A 54 -0.96 -8.05 -6.40
CA SER A 54 -2.19 -8.84 -6.56
C SER A 54 -3.40 -7.98 -6.96
N VAL A 55 -3.27 -6.64 -6.90
CA VAL A 55 -4.37 -5.68 -7.11
C VAL A 55 -5.53 -5.94 -6.14
N THR A 56 -5.21 -6.27 -4.90
CA THR A 56 -6.17 -6.54 -3.81
C THR A 56 -6.03 -5.54 -2.68
N TYR A 57 -7.00 -5.53 -1.79
CA TYR A 57 -7.00 -4.72 -0.58
C TYR A 57 -7.00 -5.62 0.65
N LEU A 58 -6.44 -5.12 1.74
CA LEU A 58 -6.53 -5.80 3.02
C LEU A 58 -7.94 -5.65 3.60
N ASP A 59 -8.47 -6.76 4.06
CA ASP A 59 -9.69 -6.84 4.86
C ASP A 59 -9.37 -7.55 6.18
N ILE A 60 -10.11 -7.20 7.22
CA ILE A 60 -10.00 -7.75 8.57
C ILE A 60 -11.39 -8.16 9.00
N ARG A 61 -11.58 -9.46 9.25
CA ARG A 61 -12.88 -9.99 9.64
C ARG A 61 -12.75 -10.92 10.82
N PHE A 62 -13.83 -11.01 11.57
CA PHE A 62 -13.97 -12.05 12.57
C PHE A 62 -14.43 -13.34 11.89
N ASP A 63 -13.63 -14.39 11.98
CA ASP A 63 -14.00 -15.74 11.56
C ASP A 63 -14.80 -16.39 12.70
N HIS A 64 -16.10 -16.56 12.48
CA HIS A 64 -17.00 -17.17 13.47
C HIS A 64 -16.73 -18.66 13.72
N HIS A 65 -16.15 -19.38 12.75
CA HIS A 65 -15.86 -20.80 12.87
C HIS A 65 -14.60 -21.04 13.70
N ARG A 66 -13.59 -20.19 13.51
CA ARG A 66 -12.31 -20.26 14.22
C ARG A 66 -12.27 -19.42 15.50
N PHE A 67 -13.25 -18.54 15.66
CA PHE A 67 -13.37 -17.62 16.79
C PHE A 67 -12.14 -16.70 16.94
N GLU A 68 -11.66 -16.17 15.81
CA GLU A 68 -10.47 -15.32 15.74
C GLU A 68 -10.64 -14.18 14.73
N ILE A 69 -9.81 -13.14 14.83
CA ILE A 69 -9.72 -12.08 13.83
C ILE A 69 -8.71 -12.51 12.77
N VAL A 70 -9.15 -12.57 11.51
CA VAL A 70 -8.33 -12.95 10.37
C VAL A 70 -8.10 -11.75 9.45
N THR A 71 -6.87 -11.64 8.95
CA THR A 71 -6.53 -10.78 7.82
C THR A 71 -6.70 -11.57 6.53
N GLN A 72 -7.33 -10.95 5.54
CA GLN A 72 -7.49 -11.55 4.21
C GLN A 72 -7.38 -10.48 3.13
N GLN A 73 -7.31 -10.91 1.87
CA GLN A 73 -7.26 -10.02 0.73
C GLN A 73 -8.58 -10.06 -0.04
N VAL A 74 -9.09 -8.90 -0.41
CA VAL A 74 -10.33 -8.73 -1.18
C VAL A 74 -10.07 -7.96 -2.47
N PRO A 75 -10.80 -8.25 -3.56
CA PRO A 75 -10.54 -7.63 -4.86
C PRO A 75 -11.08 -6.19 -4.97
N ARG A 76 -11.97 -5.77 -4.07
CA ARG A 76 -12.65 -4.47 -4.14
C ARG A 76 -12.38 -3.62 -2.90
N ALA A 77 -12.14 -2.33 -3.12
CA ALA A 77 -11.98 -1.36 -2.04
C ALA A 77 -13.23 -1.29 -1.14
N ALA A 78 -14.43 -1.50 -1.68
CA ALA A 78 -15.67 -1.48 -0.90
C ALA A 78 -15.79 -2.62 0.12
N GLU A 79 -15.00 -3.68 -0.06
CA GLU A 79 -14.97 -4.86 0.82
C GLU A 79 -13.77 -4.80 1.79
N ALA A 80 -12.92 -3.77 1.66
CA ALA A 80 -11.67 -3.63 2.40
C ALA A 80 -11.91 -3.05 3.80
N PHE A 81 -10.94 -3.29 4.68
CA PHE A 81 -10.93 -2.68 6.00
C PHE A 81 -10.28 -1.29 5.95
N TYR A 82 -10.98 -0.28 6.46
CA TYR A 82 -10.50 1.09 6.55
C TYR A 82 -10.05 1.38 7.97
N PHE A 83 -8.77 1.72 8.11
CA PHE A 83 -8.19 2.16 9.35
C PHE A 83 -8.46 3.65 9.56
N ASP A 84 -8.65 4.00 10.82
CA ASP A 84 -8.77 5.35 11.35
C ASP A 84 -7.40 6.02 11.55
N SER A 85 -6.31 5.25 11.61
CA SER A 85 -4.95 5.76 11.76
C SER A 85 -3.94 5.12 10.80
N LEU A 86 -2.96 5.94 10.38
CA LEU A 86 -1.84 5.51 9.54
C LEU A 86 -0.99 4.43 10.24
N ASP A 87 -0.74 4.56 11.54
CA ASP A 87 0.06 3.59 12.29
C ASP A 87 -0.62 2.21 12.37
N ALA A 88 -1.96 2.15 12.48
CA ALA A 88 -2.70 0.89 12.42
C ALA A 88 -2.59 0.25 11.04
N ALA A 89 -2.82 1.02 9.96
CA ALA A 89 -2.65 0.53 8.60
C ALA A 89 -1.23 -0.01 8.36
N TYR A 90 -0.20 0.65 8.89
CA TYR A 90 1.18 0.19 8.82
C TYR A 90 1.44 -1.13 9.55
N ALA A 91 0.94 -1.26 10.77
CA ALA A 91 1.11 -2.48 11.55
C ALA A 91 0.57 -3.69 10.76
N HIS A 92 -0.61 -3.54 10.17
CA HIS A 92 -1.21 -4.60 9.38
C HIS A 92 -0.55 -4.81 8.02
N ALA A 93 -0.10 -3.75 7.34
CA ALA A 93 0.62 -3.88 6.08
C ALA A 93 1.95 -4.64 6.24
N ALA A 94 2.62 -4.53 7.40
CA ALA A 94 3.85 -5.27 7.67
C ALA A 94 3.64 -6.79 7.81
N ASP A 95 2.42 -7.21 8.18
CA ASP A 95 2.04 -8.61 8.29
C ASP A 95 1.57 -9.20 6.93
N VAL A 96 1.32 -8.35 5.94
CA VAL A 96 1.00 -8.79 4.58
C VAL A 96 2.29 -9.27 3.92
N GLY A 97 2.39 -10.57 3.64
CA GLY A 97 3.56 -11.20 3.03
C GLY A 97 3.85 -10.81 1.58
N GLU A 98 3.31 -9.69 1.10
CA GLU A 98 3.56 -9.16 -0.24
C GLU A 98 3.70 -7.62 -0.22
N PRO A 99 4.25 -7.01 -1.29
CA PRO A 99 4.41 -5.57 -1.33
C PRO A 99 3.07 -4.80 -1.35
N CYS A 100 2.92 -3.86 -0.42
CA CYS A 100 1.71 -3.04 -0.28
C CYS A 100 2.02 -1.53 -0.26
N LEU A 101 1.00 -0.74 -0.56
CA LEU A 101 0.93 0.69 -0.36
C LEU A 101 -0.20 1.02 0.62
N ILE A 102 -0.06 2.10 1.38
CA ILE A 102 -1.17 2.64 2.16
C ILE A 102 -1.79 3.78 1.35
N LEU A 103 -3.07 3.64 1.07
CA LEU A 103 -3.87 4.64 0.37
C LEU A 103 -4.71 5.40 1.40
N PHE A 104 -4.90 6.69 1.17
CA PHE A 104 -5.73 7.53 2.02
C PHE A 104 -6.75 8.31 1.18
N ALA A 105 -7.98 8.38 1.70
CA ALA A 105 -9.02 9.30 1.24
C ALA A 105 -9.56 10.10 2.43
N GLU A 106 -9.69 11.41 2.24
CA GLU A 106 -10.14 12.33 3.30
C GLU A 106 -11.65 12.20 3.57
N THR A 107 -12.41 12.00 2.50
CA THR A 107 -13.85 11.72 2.53
C THR A 107 -14.14 10.56 1.58
N ALA A 108 -15.33 9.97 1.68
CA ALA A 108 -15.83 9.05 0.66
C ALA A 108 -15.77 9.71 -0.73
N ASP A 109 -15.39 8.92 -1.73
CA ASP A 109 -15.21 9.31 -3.14
C ASP A 109 -14.19 10.43 -3.40
N ALA A 110 -13.38 10.80 -2.40
CA ALA A 110 -12.29 11.75 -2.58
C ALA A 110 -11.13 11.13 -3.38
N PRO A 111 -10.30 11.97 -4.04
CA PRO A 111 -9.08 11.52 -4.69
C PRO A 111 -8.15 10.79 -3.71
N VAL A 112 -7.63 9.66 -4.17
CA VAL A 112 -6.70 8.84 -3.39
C VAL A 112 -5.30 9.44 -3.41
N ARG A 113 -4.64 9.40 -2.25
CA ARG A 113 -3.21 9.68 -2.14
C ARG A 113 -2.48 8.52 -1.48
N ILE A 114 -1.29 8.20 -1.98
CA ILE A 114 -0.37 7.30 -1.29
C ILE A 114 0.16 8.02 -0.05
N VAL A 115 0.15 7.35 1.09
CA VAL A 115 0.70 7.85 2.34
C VAL A 115 1.74 6.88 2.88
N GLY A 116 2.88 7.44 3.31
CA GLY A 116 3.98 6.67 3.87
C GLY A 116 5.36 7.06 3.36
#